data_AF-A0A7C2GY46-F1
#
_entry.id   AF-A0A7C2GY46-F1
#
_cell.length_a   1.000
_cell.length_b   1.000
_cell.length_c   1.000
_cell.angle_alpha   90.00
_cell.angle_beta   90.00
_cell.angle_gamma   90.00
#
_symmetry.space_group_name_H-M   'P 1'
#
loop_
_entity.id
_entity.type
_entity.pdbx_description
1 polymer ?
#
loop_
_entity_poly.entity_id
_entity_poly.type
_entity_poly.pdbx_seq_one_letter_code
_entity_poly.pdbx_strand_id
1 'polypeptide(L)'
;MSSNSNSELVEFIKRQIIVEKKIVDSLNKGVVDIKNPAVASVLKGIAFDSMKHADLYESALTFLTVVSQALTQENFDAQRALVEKHIQMEAELIKKIEKILPTIANSKVKFLLESILVDEKRHHALLKTILEVIVKAETITEDDWWQLLWENAPFHGAPGG
;
A
#
# COMPACT_ATOMS: atom_id res chain seq x y z
N MET A 1 -4.98 -32.63 13.65
CA MET A 1 -3.62 -32.14 13.30
C MET A 1 -3.62 -30.62 13.06
N SER A 2 -4.49 -29.84 13.73
CA SER A 2 -4.86 -28.50 13.24
C SER A 2 -4.40 -27.33 14.11
N SER A 3 -3.66 -27.56 15.20
CA SER A 3 -3.18 -26.51 16.11
C SER A 3 -1.75 -26.04 15.82
N ASN A 4 -0.91 -26.88 15.21
CA ASN A 4 0.52 -26.55 14.97
C ASN A 4 0.72 -25.56 13.81
N SER A 5 -0.08 -25.67 12.73
CA SER A 5 0.08 -24.83 11.54
C SER A 5 -0.24 -23.35 11.79
N ASN A 6 -1.27 -23.07 12.60
CA ASN A 6 -1.60 -21.67 12.96
C ASN A 6 -0.55 -21.05 13.87
N SER A 7 0.03 -21.83 14.79
CA SER A 7 1.12 -21.34 15.65
C SER A 7 2.39 -21.06 14.85
N GLU A 8 2.75 -21.93 13.91
CA GLU A 8 3.92 -21.75 13.04
C GLU A 8 3.76 -20.53 12.12
N LEU A 9 2.55 -20.34 11.56
CA LEU A 9 2.20 -19.18 10.73
C LEU A 9 2.27 -17.86 11.52
N VAL A 10 1.70 -17.81 12.71
CA VAL A 10 1.75 -16.62 13.60
C VAL A 10 3.21 -16.26 13.92
N GLU A 11 4.03 -17.26 14.27
CA GLU A 11 5.44 -17.04 14.56
C GLU A 11 6.24 -16.62 13.33
N PHE A 12 5.90 -17.14 12.14
CA PHE A 12 6.48 -16.67 10.89
C PHE A 12 6.16 -15.18 10.65
N ILE A 13 4.89 -14.77 10.78
CA ILE A 13 4.45 -13.39 10.57
C ILE A 13 5.16 -12.43 11.54
N LYS A 14 5.22 -12.78 12.84
CA LYS A 14 5.96 -11.98 13.84
C LYS A 14 7.42 -11.79 13.46
N ARG A 15 8.08 -12.84 12.95
CA ARG A 15 9.46 -12.73 12.48
C ARG A 15 9.59 -11.80 11.27
N GLN A 16 8.65 -11.85 10.32
CA GLN A 16 8.69 -10.94 9.17
C GLN A 16 8.55 -9.47 9.59
N ILE A 17 7.66 -9.15 10.53
CA ILE A 17 7.53 -7.79 11.09
C ILE A 17 8.89 -7.29 11.62
N ILE A 18 9.59 -8.13 12.38
CA ILE A 18 10.91 -7.80 12.94
C ILE A 18 11.95 -7.59 11.83
N VAL A 19 11.96 -8.43 10.81
CA VAL A 19 12.89 -8.34 9.68
C VAL A 19 12.66 -7.06 8.90
N GLU A 20 11.41 -6.77 8.52
CA GLU A 20 11.05 -5.58 7.76
C GLU A 20 11.41 -4.29 8.52
N LYS A 21 11.09 -4.20 9.82
CA LYS A 21 11.49 -3.05 10.66
C LYS A 21 13.01 -2.88 10.75
N LYS A 22 13.78 -3.97 10.81
CA LYS A 22 15.25 -3.91 10.77
C LYS A 22 15.77 -3.37 9.43
N ILE A 23 15.14 -3.74 8.31
CA ILE A 23 15.48 -3.22 7.00
C ILE A 23 15.24 -1.71 6.96
N VAL A 24 14.07 -1.25 7.44
CA VAL A 24 13.74 0.19 7.55
C VAL A 24 14.81 0.94 8.35
N ASP A 25 15.15 0.46 9.55
CA ASP A 25 16.15 1.09 10.41
C ASP A 25 17.53 1.14 9.76
N SER A 26 17.95 0.04 9.13
CA SER A 26 19.25 -0.05 8.46
C SER A 26 19.35 0.93 7.29
N LEU A 27 18.32 0.99 6.45
CA LEU A 27 18.28 1.87 5.28
C LEU A 27 18.22 3.34 5.71
N ASN A 28 17.38 3.69 6.69
CA ASN A 28 17.28 5.06 7.18
C ASN A 28 18.60 5.58 7.77
N LYS A 29 19.35 4.73 8.50
CA LYS A 29 20.69 5.08 9.00
C LYS A 29 21.71 5.20 7.87
N GLY A 30 21.73 4.24 6.94
CA GLY A 30 22.72 4.19 5.87
C GLY A 30 22.56 5.28 4.82
N VAL A 31 21.34 5.79 4.59
CA VAL A 31 21.07 6.75 3.52
C VAL A 31 21.61 8.15 3.80
N VAL A 32 21.87 8.49 5.07
CA VAL A 32 22.35 9.81 5.50
C VAL A 32 23.69 10.17 4.86
N ASP A 33 24.55 9.16 4.64
CA ASP A 33 25.90 9.36 4.09
C ASP A 33 25.95 9.28 2.55
N ILE A 34 24.83 9.01 1.88
CA ILE A 34 24.76 8.83 0.43
C ILE A 34 24.60 10.18 -0.27
N LYS A 35 25.67 10.62 -0.93
CA LYS A 35 25.71 11.90 -1.66
C LYS A 35 24.93 11.89 -2.97
N ASN A 36 24.74 10.74 -3.61
CA ASN A 36 24.01 10.66 -4.87
C ASN A 36 22.50 10.69 -4.59
N PRO A 37 21.77 11.74 -5.01
CA PRO A 37 20.36 11.90 -4.67
C PRO A 37 19.48 10.80 -5.27
N ALA A 38 19.80 10.27 -6.45
CA ALA A 38 19.03 9.19 -7.05
C ALA A 38 19.16 7.90 -6.26
N VAL A 39 20.38 7.54 -5.84
CA VAL A 39 20.63 6.35 -5.02
C VAL A 39 19.98 6.50 -3.65
N ALA A 40 20.09 7.68 -3.02
CA ALA A 40 19.44 7.96 -1.75
C ALA A 40 17.91 7.83 -1.84
N SER A 41 17.29 8.34 -2.91
CA SER A 41 15.86 8.22 -3.13
C SER A 41 15.39 6.78 -3.32
N VAL A 42 16.12 5.96 -4.09
CA VAL A 42 15.77 4.54 -4.28
C VAL A 42 15.83 3.77 -2.96
N LEU A 43 16.87 3.98 -2.16
CA LEU A 43 17.01 3.30 -0.86
C LEU A 43 15.93 3.74 0.14
N LYS A 44 15.53 5.01 0.12
CA LYS A 44 14.35 5.47 0.89
C LYS A 44 13.06 4.83 0.40
N GLY A 45 12.89 4.67 -0.92
CA GLY A 45 11.76 3.96 -1.51
C GLY A 45 11.64 2.53 -0.96
N ILE A 46 12.75 1.78 -0.94
CA ILE A 46 12.79 0.43 -0.36
C ILE A 46 12.44 0.45 1.13
N ALA A 47 12.89 1.45 1.88
CA ALA A 47 12.50 1.59 3.29
C ALA A 47 10.98 1.83 3.45
N PHE A 48 10.35 2.62 2.57
CA PHE A 48 8.90 2.80 2.57
C PHE A 48 8.16 1.51 2.23
N ASP A 49 8.66 0.73 1.26
CA ASP A 49 8.08 -0.57 0.92
C ASP A 49 8.18 -1.56 2.09
N SER A 50 9.34 -1.65 2.74
CA SER A 50 9.50 -2.48 3.95
C SER A 50 8.60 -2.03 5.10
N MET A 51 8.40 -0.72 5.28
CA MET A 51 7.46 -0.21 6.28
C MET A 51 6.02 -0.65 5.96
N LYS A 52 5.59 -0.49 4.70
CA LYS A 52 4.30 -0.98 4.22
C LYS A 52 4.14 -2.50 4.45
N HIS A 53 5.18 -3.30 4.19
CA HIS A 53 5.12 -4.74 4.44
C HIS A 53 4.94 -5.07 5.93
N ALA A 54 5.66 -4.37 6.82
CA ALA A 54 5.50 -4.54 8.25
C ALA A 54 4.06 -4.27 8.70
N ASP A 55 3.44 -3.18 8.20
CA ASP A 55 2.05 -2.82 8.51
C ASP A 55 1.05 -3.88 8.01
N LEU A 56 1.30 -4.46 6.83
CA LEU A 56 0.48 -5.56 6.29
C LEU A 56 0.63 -6.85 7.11
N TYR A 57 1.85 -7.18 7.56
CA TYR A 57 2.07 -8.31 8.45
C TYR A 57 1.42 -8.11 9.82
N GLU A 58 1.44 -6.89 10.37
CA GLU A 58 0.73 -6.54 11.61
C GLU A 58 -0.78 -6.66 11.47
N SER A 59 -1.32 -6.25 10.32
CA SER A 59 -2.74 -6.45 9.97
C SER A 59 -3.09 -7.93 9.90
N ALA A 60 -2.28 -8.74 9.21
CA ALA A 60 -2.44 -10.19 9.14
C ALA A 60 -2.38 -10.86 10.52
N LEU A 61 -1.45 -10.43 11.39
CA LEU A 61 -1.35 -10.91 12.76
C LEU A 61 -2.61 -10.57 13.56
N THR A 62 -3.15 -9.36 13.39
CA THR A 62 -4.39 -8.93 14.06
C THR A 62 -5.56 -9.82 13.65
N PHE A 63 -5.75 -10.07 12.35
CA PHE A 63 -6.81 -10.97 11.86
C PHE A 63 -6.69 -12.40 12.38
N LEU A 64 -5.47 -12.90 12.60
CA LEU A 64 -5.24 -14.25 13.11
C LEU A 64 -5.43 -14.39 14.63
N THR A 65 -5.40 -13.29 15.38
CA THR A 65 -5.30 -13.33 16.85
C THR A 65 -6.41 -12.59 17.59
N VAL A 66 -7.13 -11.70 16.91
CA VAL A 66 -8.20 -10.89 17.49
C VAL A 66 -9.51 -11.18 16.76
N VAL A 67 -10.60 -11.35 17.52
CA VAL A 67 -11.95 -11.39 16.94
C VAL A 67 -12.29 -9.96 16.52
N SER A 68 -12.52 -9.76 15.23
CA SER A 68 -12.79 -8.45 14.65
C SER A 68 -13.98 -7.77 15.35
N GLN A 69 -13.82 -6.47 15.64
CA GLN A 69 -14.91 -5.64 16.14
C GLN A 69 -15.64 -5.01 14.95
N ALA A 70 -16.96 -5.10 14.94
CA ALA A 70 -17.77 -4.39 13.96
C ALA A 70 -17.48 -2.88 14.01
N LEU A 71 -17.15 -2.30 12.86
CA LEU A 71 -16.93 -0.86 12.72
C LEU A 71 -18.24 -0.10 12.93
N THR A 72 -18.18 1.08 13.55
CA THR A 72 -19.33 2.00 13.66
C THR A 72 -19.53 2.74 12.32
N GLN A 73 -20.74 3.23 12.06
CA GLN A 73 -21.04 4.04 10.86
C GLN A 73 -20.16 5.30 10.78
N GLU A 74 -19.87 5.94 11.92
CA GLU A 74 -18.98 7.12 11.98
C GLU A 74 -17.55 6.79 11.52
N ASN A 75 -17.05 5.58 11.84
CA ASN A 75 -15.75 5.12 11.35
C ASN A 75 -15.77 4.88 9.83
N PHE A 76 -16.88 4.41 9.28
CA PHE A 76 -17.06 4.23 7.83
C PHE A 76 -17.05 5.56 7.08
N ASP A 77 -17.82 6.55 7.56
CA ASP A 77 -17.89 7.86 6.93
C ASP A 77 -16.52 8.57 6.94
N ALA A 78 -15.77 8.45 8.04
CA ALA A 78 -14.42 9.01 8.15
C ALA A 78 -13.43 8.34 7.18
N GLN A 79 -13.45 7.02 7.05
CA GLN A 79 -12.61 6.28 6.10
C GLN A 79 -12.96 6.66 4.66
N ARG A 80 -14.26 6.71 4.33
CA ARG A 80 -14.76 7.12 3.02
C ARG A 80 -14.28 8.53 2.65
N ALA A 81 -14.48 9.50 3.54
CA ALA A 81 -14.11 10.88 3.29
C ALA A 81 -12.59 11.04 3.08
N LEU A 82 -11.77 10.27 3.82
CA LEU A 82 -10.32 10.26 3.64
C LEU A 82 -9.94 9.71 2.26
N VAL A 83 -10.51 8.57 1.85
CA VAL A 83 -10.21 7.96 0.55
C VAL A 83 -10.67 8.87 -0.60
N GLU A 84 -11.89 9.42 -0.54
CA GLU A 84 -12.41 10.35 -1.56
C GLU A 84 -11.53 11.59 -1.71
N LYS A 85 -11.05 12.16 -0.60
CA LYS A 85 -10.10 13.28 -0.62
C LYS A 85 -8.81 12.92 -1.36
N HIS A 86 -8.23 11.75 -1.07
CA HIS A 86 -6.99 11.33 -1.72
C HIS A 86 -7.20 11.02 -3.21
N ILE A 87 -8.32 10.44 -3.63
CA ILE A 87 -8.68 10.28 -5.06
C ILE A 87 -8.66 11.62 -5.79
N GLN A 88 -9.18 12.68 -5.17
CA GLN A 88 -9.16 14.03 -5.77
C GLN A 88 -7.73 14.58 -5.87
N MET A 89 -6.94 14.43 -4.80
CA MET A 89 -5.54 14.87 -4.78
C MET A 89 -4.70 14.17 -5.86
N GLU A 90 -4.82 12.85 -6.00
CA GLU A 90 -4.12 12.09 -7.04
C GLU A 90 -4.55 12.49 -8.45
N ALA A 91 -5.86 12.65 -8.68
CA ALA A 91 -6.37 13.08 -9.98
C ALA A 91 -5.82 14.47 -10.38
N GLU A 92 -5.71 15.40 -9.43
CA GLU A 92 -5.10 16.70 -9.69
C GLU A 92 -3.60 16.60 -10.00
N LEU A 93 -2.87 15.79 -9.24
CA LEU A 93 -1.44 15.60 -9.42
C LEU A 93 -1.13 14.98 -10.79
N ILE A 94 -1.85 13.92 -11.17
CA ILE A 94 -1.76 13.27 -12.48
C ILE A 94 -1.92 14.31 -13.60
N LYS A 95 -2.98 15.13 -13.54
CA LYS A 95 -3.25 16.17 -14.55
C LYS A 95 -2.11 17.21 -14.63
N LYS A 96 -1.58 17.63 -13.48
CA LYS A 96 -0.48 18.61 -13.40
C LYS A 96 0.80 18.03 -14.03
N ILE A 97 1.12 16.77 -13.73
CA ILE A 97 2.30 16.08 -14.29
C ILE A 97 2.12 15.89 -15.81
N GLU A 98 0.98 15.38 -16.27
CA GLU A 98 0.70 15.18 -17.70
C GLU A 98 0.82 16.47 -18.51
N LYS A 99 0.42 17.61 -17.94
CA LYS A 99 0.52 18.92 -18.59
C LYS A 99 1.96 19.41 -18.72
N ILE A 100 2.80 19.21 -17.70
CA ILE A 100 4.18 19.73 -17.71
C ILE A 100 5.13 18.81 -18.48
N LEU A 101 4.89 17.49 -18.46
CA LEU A 101 5.77 16.46 -19.03
C LEU A 101 6.27 16.76 -20.45
N PRO A 102 5.44 17.23 -21.41
CA PRO A 102 5.88 17.49 -22.78
C PRO A 102 6.85 18.66 -22.91
N THR A 103 6.89 19.56 -21.91
CA THR A 103 7.71 20.78 -21.94
C THR A 103 9.13 20.57 -21.38
N ILE A 104 9.41 19.39 -20.82
CA ILE A 104 10.65 19.11 -20.11
C ILE A 104 11.72 18.62 -21.09
N ALA A 105 12.75 19.44 -21.30
CA ALA A 105 13.89 19.10 -22.14
C ALA A 105 14.90 18.15 -21.44
N ASN A 106 15.01 18.21 -20.12
CA ASN A 106 15.94 17.37 -19.37
C ASN A 106 15.44 15.92 -19.30
N SER A 107 16.10 15.01 -20.00
CA SER A 107 15.70 13.60 -20.09
C SER A 107 15.68 12.87 -18.74
N LYS A 108 16.57 13.21 -17.81
CA LYS A 108 16.59 12.61 -16.47
C LYS A 108 15.38 13.05 -15.64
N VAL A 109 15.05 14.34 -15.67
CA VAL A 109 13.87 14.88 -14.99
C VAL A 109 12.58 14.32 -15.60
N LYS A 110 12.53 14.23 -16.93
CA LYS A 110 11.40 13.65 -17.64
C LYS A 110 11.17 12.19 -17.23
N PHE A 111 12.22 11.37 -17.22
CA PHE A 111 12.15 9.98 -16.78
C PHE A 111 11.63 9.82 -15.34
N LEU A 112 12.10 10.67 -14.42
CA LEU A 112 11.63 10.66 -13.03
C LEU A 112 10.15 11.01 -12.91
N LEU A 113 9.67 12.03 -13.63
CA LEU A 113 8.26 12.41 -13.62
C LEU A 113 7.35 11.40 -14.33
N GLU A 114 7.85 10.73 -15.37
CA GLU A 114 7.15 9.59 -15.99
C GLU A 114 6.99 8.45 -14.99
N SER A 115 8.03 8.14 -14.20
CA SER A 115 7.97 7.10 -13.16
C SER A 115 6.96 7.46 -12.07
N ILE A 116 6.99 8.70 -11.58
CA ILE A 116 6.01 9.20 -10.60
C ILE A 116 4.58 9.13 -11.17
N LEU A 117 4.38 9.55 -12.42
CA LEU A 117 3.06 9.52 -13.06
C LEU A 117 2.48 8.10 -13.14
N VAL A 118 3.30 7.10 -13.40
CA VAL A 118 2.88 5.69 -13.41
C VAL A 118 2.41 5.25 -12.02
N ASP A 119 3.14 5.64 -10.98
CA ASP A 119 2.78 5.28 -9.60
C ASP A 119 1.51 6.00 -9.13
N GLU A 120 1.35 7.30 -9.39
CA GLU A 120 0.11 8.00 -8.99
C GLU A 120 -1.12 7.46 -9.72
N LYS A 121 -0.97 7.02 -10.97
CA LYS A 121 -2.07 6.34 -11.70
C LYS A 121 -2.46 5.02 -11.02
N ARG A 122 -1.48 4.26 -10.52
CA ARG A 122 -1.73 3.03 -9.76
C ARG A 122 -2.37 3.32 -8.42
N HIS A 123 -1.87 4.32 -7.67
CA HIS A 123 -2.45 4.75 -6.40
C HIS A 123 -3.90 5.20 -6.57
N HIS A 124 -4.18 6.02 -7.58
CA HIS A 124 -5.52 6.49 -7.89
C HIS A 124 -6.49 5.35 -8.21
N ALA A 125 -6.05 4.35 -8.98
CA ALA A 125 -6.85 3.16 -9.27
C ALA A 125 -7.13 2.34 -8.00
N LEU A 126 -6.10 2.12 -7.17
CA LEU A 126 -6.24 1.39 -5.91
C LEU A 126 -7.20 2.10 -4.94
N LEU A 127 -7.11 3.42 -4.80
CA LEU A 127 -8.01 4.19 -3.94
C LEU A 127 -9.46 4.10 -4.39
N LYS A 128 -9.73 4.07 -5.70
CA LYS A 128 -11.08 3.85 -6.22
C LYS A 128 -11.61 2.46 -5.87
N THR A 129 -10.78 1.44 -6.01
CA THR A 129 -11.13 0.07 -5.57
C THR A 129 -11.46 0.05 -4.07
N ILE A 130 -10.63 0.69 -3.23
CA ILE A 130 -10.88 0.79 -1.79
C ILE A 130 -12.22 1.49 -1.51
N LEU A 131 -12.52 2.59 -2.22
CA LEU A 131 -13.79 3.30 -2.08
C LEU A 131 -14.98 2.42 -2.45
N GLU A 132 -14.90 1.65 -3.52
CA GLU A 132 -15.96 0.70 -3.90
C GLU A 132 -16.19 -0.35 -2.82
N VAL A 133 -15.12 -0.81 -2.16
CA VAL A 133 -15.21 -1.73 -1.02
C VAL A 133 -15.95 -1.07 0.14
N ILE A 134 -15.52 0.13 0.56
CA ILE A 134 -16.11 0.88 1.67
C ILE A 134 -17.59 1.17 1.43
N VAL A 135 -17.98 1.51 0.19
CA VAL A 135 -19.39 1.79 -0.15
C VAL A 135 -20.25 0.51 -0.10
N LYS A 136 -19.71 -0.64 -0.50
CA LYS A 136 -20.44 -1.92 -0.44
C LYS A 136 -20.52 -2.47 0.99
N ALA A 137 -19.53 -2.16 1.81
CA ALA A 137 -19.42 -2.55 3.22
C ALA A 137 -20.62 -2.19 4.09
N GLU A 138 -21.36 -1.13 3.75
CA GLU A 138 -22.60 -0.76 4.45
C GLU A 138 -23.69 -1.85 4.38
N THR A 139 -23.50 -2.87 3.54
CA THR A 139 -24.49 -3.92 3.27
C THR A 139 -23.98 -5.37 3.31
N ILE A 140 -22.69 -5.62 3.62
CA ILE A 140 -22.05 -6.95 3.46
C ILE A 140 -21.22 -7.40 4.69
N THR A 141 -20.96 -8.70 4.80
CA THR A 141 -20.28 -9.36 5.94
C THR A 141 -18.74 -9.39 5.78
N GLU A 142 -17.98 -9.68 6.85
CA GLU A 142 -16.50 -9.73 6.82
C GLU A 142 -15.91 -10.71 5.78
N ASP A 143 -16.62 -11.78 5.44
CA ASP A 143 -16.16 -12.71 4.40
C ASP A 143 -16.34 -12.12 2.99
N ASP A 144 -17.42 -11.37 2.77
CA ASP A 144 -17.67 -10.64 1.52
C ASP A 144 -16.61 -9.54 1.31
N TRP A 145 -16.12 -8.94 2.40
CA TRP A 145 -15.01 -7.99 2.39
C TRP A 145 -13.71 -8.60 1.87
N TRP A 146 -13.36 -9.80 2.33
CA TRP A 146 -12.11 -10.45 1.91
C TRP A 146 -12.15 -10.85 0.44
N GLN A 147 -13.29 -11.36 -0.01
CA GLN A 147 -13.47 -11.69 -1.42
C GLN A 147 -13.31 -10.44 -2.31
N LEU A 148 -13.90 -9.31 -1.92
CA LEU A 148 -13.87 -8.10 -2.73
C LEU A 148 -12.51 -7.40 -2.72
N LEU A 149 -11.80 -7.39 -1.58
CA LEU A 149 -10.42 -6.88 -1.51
C LEU A 149 -9.45 -7.79 -2.28
N TRP A 150 -9.63 -9.12 -2.18
CA TRP A 150 -8.79 -10.07 -2.87
C TRP A 150 -9.00 -10.00 -4.38
N GLU A 151 -10.25 -10.03 -4.88
CA GLU A 151 -10.58 -10.00 -6.33
C GLU A 151 -10.14 -8.71 -7.06
N ASN A 152 -9.95 -7.61 -6.33
CA ASN A 152 -9.57 -6.33 -6.92
C ASN A 152 -8.14 -5.89 -6.55
N ALA A 153 -7.38 -6.73 -5.85
CA ALA A 153 -5.99 -6.42 -5.55
C ALA A 153 -5.14 -6.42 -6.83
N PRO A 154 -4.32 -5.39 -7.09
CA PRO A 154 -3.50 -5.29 -8.30
C PRO A 154 -2.37 -6.33 -8.39
N PHE A 155 -2.29 -7.27 -7.44
CA PHE A 155 -1.25 -8.31 -7.36
C PHE A 155 -1.70 -9.68 -7.88
N HIS A 156 -2.77 -9.75 -8.66
CA HIS A 156 -3.07 -10.95 -9.43
C HIS A 156 -2.00 -11.18 -10.50
N GLY A 157 -0.95 -11.92 -10.14
CA GLY A 157 -0.34 -12.83 -11.08
C GLY A 157 -1.45 -13.67 -11.71
N ALA A 158 -1.48 -13.70 -13.05
CA ALA A 158 -2.46 -14.47 -13.79
C ALA A 158 -2.55 -15.91 -13.23
N PRO A 159 -3.76 -16.47 -13.07
CA PRO A 159 -3.89 -17.88 -12.77
C PRO A 159 -3.51 -18.69 -14.02
N GLY A 160 -2.43 -19.47 -13.90
CA GLY A 160 -2.19 -20.65 -14.73
C GLY A 160 -1.06 -20.54 -15.76
N GLY A 161 0.01 -21.30 -15.53
CA GLY A 161 1.10 -21.58 -16.47
C GLY A 161 2.41 -21.88 -15.78
#